data_AF-A0A662AKU7-F1
#
_entry.id   AF-A0A662AKU7-F1
#
_cell.length_a   1.000
_cell.length_b   1.000
_cell.length_c   1.000
_cell.angle_alpha   90.00
_cell.angle_beta   90.00
_cell.angle_gamma   90.00
#
_symmetry.space_group_name_H-M   'P 1'
#
loop_
_entity.id
_entity.type
_entity.pdbx_description
1 polymer ?
#
loop_
_entity_poly.entity_id
_entity_poly.type
_entity_poly.pdbx_seq_one_letter_code
_entity_poly.pdbx_strand_id
1 'polypeptide(L)'
;MKRRDFIANTVKTAGLISFSRFPQNIFGSEQIKYANDVVTLGNTGIKISRLAIGTGSNGWKGSSNQTRKLGLKGLSGLLNHAYDRGVYFWDSADQY
;
A
#
# COMPACT_ATOMS: atom_id res chain seq x y z
N MET A 1 -20.47 16.16 44.72
CA MET A 1 -20.12 15.53 43.41
C MET A 1 -19.57 14.13 43.64
N LYS A 2 -19.98 13.13 42.85
CA LYS A 2 -19.45 11.76 42.95
C LYS A 2 -18.16 11.64 42.14
N ARG A 3 -17.11 11.03 42.70
CA ARG A 3 -15.79 10.87 42.05
C ARG A 3 -15.84 10.17 40.69
N ARG A 4 -16.73 9.17 40.55
CA ARG A 4 -16.93 8.43 39.29
C ARG A 4 -17.46 9.30 38.16
N ASP A 5 -18.37 10.22 38.46
CA ASP A 5 -18.96 11.10 37.44
C ASP A 5 -17.94 12.14 36.98
N PHE A 6 -17.08 12.63 37.88
CA PHE A 6 -15.98 13.52 37.55
C PHE A 6 -14.95 12.85 36.64
N ILE A 7 -14.52 11.62 36.95
CA ILE A 7 -13.56 10.88 36.12
C ILE A 7 -14.18 10.56 34.75
N ALA A 8 -15.43 10.08 34.72
CA ALA A 8 -16.12 9.77 33.47
C ALA A 8 -16.26 11.02 32.58
N ASN A 9 -16.61 12.17 33.16
CA ASN A 9 -16.75 13.41 32.40
C ASN A 9 -15.38 13.98 31.97
N THR A 10 -14.34 13.82 32.79
CA THR A 10 -12.96 14.23 32.45
C THR A 10 -12.41 13.41 31.29
N VAL A 11 -12.58 12.08 31.31
CA VAL A 11 -12.14 11.20 30.22
C VAL A 11 -12.89 11.50 28.92
N LYS A 12 -14.21 11.70 28.99
CA LYS A 12 -15.02 12.07 27.81
C LYS A 12 -14.56 13.38 27.19
N THR A 13 -14.30 14.40 28.02
CA THR A 13 -13.95 15.74 27.55
C THR A 13 -12.51 15.80 27.03
N ALA A 14 -11.55 15.23 27.78
CA ALA A 14 -10.14 15.22 27.38
C ALA A 14 -9.89 14.33 26.14
N GLY A 15 -10.58 13.19 26.03
CA GLY A 15 -10.46 12.30 24.87
C GLY A 15 -10.91 12.96 23.55
N LEU A 16 -12.03 13.68 23.57
CA LEU A 16 -12.54 14.41 22.40
C LEU A 16 -11.60 15.54 21.94
N ILE A 17 -10.95 16.24 22.89
CA ILE A 17 -10.00 17.31 22.58
C ILE A 17 -8.69 16.76 22.00
N SER A 18 -8.24 15.60 22.48
CA SER A 18 -7.00 14.97 21.99
C SER A 18 -7.17 14.35 20.60
N PHE A 19 -8.33 13.77 20.28
CA PHE A 19 -8.61 13.25 18.93
C PHE A 19 -8.86 14.35 17.89
N SER A 20 -9.53 15.45 18.27
CA SER A 20 -9.77 16.58 17.36
C SER A 20 -8.51 17.35 16.98
N ARG A 21 -7.42 17.20 17.76
CA ARG A 21 -6.11 17.79 17.48
C ARG A 21 -5.15 16.87 16.73
N PHE A 22 -5.55 15.66 16.35
CA PHE A 22 -4.67 14.80 15.58
C PHE A 22 -4.47 15.43 14.20
N PRO A 23 -3.26 15.91 13.86
CA PRO A 23 -3.05 16.67 12.64
C PRO A 23 -2.88 15.69 11.48
N GLN A 24 -3.98 15.08 11.04
CA GLN A 24 -4.01 14.21 9.85
C GLN A 24 -3.40 14.92 8.63
N ASN A 25 -3.56 16.25 8.60
CA ASN A 25 -3.12 17.12 7.51
C ASN A 25 -1.61 17.42 7.53
N ILE A 26 -0.92 17.22 8.66
CA ILE A 26 0.53 17.50 8.77
C ILE A 26 1.37 16.29 8.31
N PHE A 27 0.82 15.08 8.44
CA PHE A 27 1.51 13.84 8.05
C PHE A 27 1.09 13.32 6.67
N GLY A 28 0.04 13.88 6.08
CA GLY A 28 -0.42 13.56 4.72
C GLY A 28 0.27 14.45 3.68
N SER A 29 0.79 13.82 2.62
CA SER A 29 1.20 14.54 1.40
C SER A 29 -0.02 15.22 0.77
N GLU A 30 0.05 16.53 0.51
CA GLU A 30 -1.01 17.26 -0.23
C GLU A 30 -1.16 16.76 -1.67
N GLN A 31 -0.09 16.19 -2.24
CA GLN A 31 -0.14 15.63 -3.57
C GLN A 31 -0.85 14.27 -3.58
N ILE A 32 -1.90 14.18 -4.41
CA ILE A 32 -2.53 12.92 -4.78
C ILE A 32 -1.50 12.08 -5.53
N LYS A 33 -1.37 10.82 -5.12
CA LYS A 33 -0.45 9.85 -5.74
C LYS A 33 -1.25 8.87 -6.58
N TYR A 34 -0.83 8.64 -7.80
CA TYR A 34 -1.42 7.64 -8.68
C TYR A 34 -0.50 6.42 -8.82
N ALA A 35 -1.10 5.26 -9.08
CA ALA A 35 -0.36 4.01 -9.24
C ALA A 35 0.64 4.05 -10.42
N ASN A 36 0.30 4.82 -11.46
CA ASN A 36 1.08 5.01 -12.68
C ASN A 36 1.98 6.25 -12.65
N ASP A 37 2.09 6.95 -11.50
CA ASP A 37 3.10 8.01 -11.36
C ASP A 37 4.48 7.45 -11.65
N VAL A 38 5.31 8.18 -12.40
CA VAL A 38 6.70 7.80 -12.63
C VAL A 38 7.58 8.32 -11.50
N VAL A 39 8.27 7.43 -10.80
CA VAL A 39 9.17 7.75 -9.68
C VAL A 39 10.57 7.21 -9.92
N THR A 40 11.58 7.86 -9.34
CA THR A 40 12.95 7.31 -9.34
C THR A 40 13.08 6.26 -8.24
N LEU A 41 13.65 5.09 -8.57
CA LEU A 41 13.92 4.05 -7.60
C LEU A 41 15.15 4.42 -6.75
N GLY A 42 14.92 5.04 -5.59
CA GLY A 42 16.00 5.50 -4.71
C GLY A 42 17.00 6.39 -5.46
N ASN A 43 18.29 6.12 -5.26
CA ASN A 43 19.38 6.87 -5.90
C ASN A 43 19.89 6.21 -7.21
N THR A 44 19.16 5.24 -7.75
CA THR A 44 19.62 4.46 -8.93
C THR A 44 19.48 5.21 -10.25
N GLY A 45 18.67 6.27 -10.28
CA GLY A 45 18.29 6.96 -11.53
C GLY A 45 17.25 6.20 -12.37
N ILE A 46 16.90 4.97 -12.02
CA ILE A 46 15.91 4.16 -12.76
C ILE A 46 14.51 4.72 -12.54
N LYS A 47 13.75 4.91 -13.63
CA LYS A 47 12.36 5.38 -13.61
C LYS A 47 11.39 4.21 -13.66
N ILE A 48 10.49 4.15 -12.69
CA ILE A 48 9.50 3.07 -12.52
C ILE A 48 8.11 3.65 -12.31
N SER A 49 7.06 2.86 -12.57
CA SER A 49 5.73 3.17 -12.05
C SER A 49 5.74 3.09 -10.51
N ARG A 50 4.99 3.97 -9.85
CA ARG A 50 4.90 4.03 -8.38
C ARG A 50 4.42 2.71 -7.78
N LEU A 51 3.44 2.08 -8.42
CA LEU A 51 2.98 0.75 -8.05
C LEU A 51 3.83 -0.32 -8.75
N ALA A 52 4.15 -1.39 -8.02
CA ALA A 52 4.73 -2.61 -8.56
C ALA A 52 3.72 -3.76 -8.52
N ILE A 53 3.78 -4.67 -9.50
CA ILE A 53 3.05 -5.95 -9.45
C ILE A 53 3.98 -7.03 -8.89
N GLY A 54 3.67 -7.52 -7.69
CA GLY A 54 4.36 -8.67 -7.10
C GLY A 54 3.81 -10.00 -7.61
N THR A 55 4.72 -10.94 -7.89
CA THR A 55 4.36 -12.27 -8.40
C THR A 55 4.40 -13.38 -7.34
N GLY A 56 4.77 -13.08 -6.09
CA GLY A 56 5.06 -14.07 -5.04
C GLY A 56 3.93 -14.43 -4.06
N SER A 57 2.65 -14.23 -4.36
CA SER A 57 1.60 -14.49 -3.35
C SER A 57 1.51 -15.97 -2.98
N ASN A 58 1.80 -16.30 -1.71
CA ASN A 58 2.01 -17.67 -1.23
C ASN A 58 3.07 -18.43 -2.07
N GLY A 59 4.14 -17.74 -2.44
CA GLY A 59 5.28 -18.28 -3.20
C GLY A 59 6.21 -19.14 -2.35
N TRP A 60 6.50 -20.36 -2.81
CA TRP A 60 7.48 -21.27 -2.22
C TRP A 60 7.89 -22.35 -3.22
N LYS A 61 9.16 -22.80 -3.19
CA LYS A 61 9.67 -23.88 -4.06
C LYS A 61 9.50 -23.61 -5.57
N GLY A 62 9.62 -22.35 -5.99
CA GLY A 62 9.52 -21.95 -7.40
C GLY A 62 8.08 -21.96 -7.93
N SER A 63 7.11 -21.72 -7.05
CA SER A 63 5.71 -21.60 -7.43
C SER A 63 4.93 -20.73 -6.45
N SER A 64 3.99 -19.95 -6.98
CA SER A 64 3.14 -18.98 -6.29
C SER A 64 1.71 -19.15 -6.76
N ASN A 65 0.77 -18.42 -6.17
CA ASN A 65 -0.60 -18.42 -6.67
C ASN A 65 -0.70 -17.81 -8.08
N GLN A 66 0.21 -16.91 -8.44
CA GLN A 66 0.27 -16.32 -9.77
C GLN A 66 0.62 -17.38 -10.81
N THR A 67 1.63 -18.22 -10.56
CA THR A 67 1.98 -19.30 -11.50
C THR A 67 1.04 -20.49 -11.40
N ARG A 68 0.59 -20.88 -10.19
CA ARG A 68 -0.24 -22.08 -9.96
C ARG A 68 -1.73 -21.89 -10.21
N LYS A 69 -2.31 -20.75 -9.78
CA LYS A 69 -3.77 -20.52 -9.84
C LYS A 69 -4.16 -19.70 -11.07
N LEU A 70 -3.43 -18.63 -11.40
CA LEU A 70 -3.68 -17.88 -12.63
C LEU A 70 -3.11 -18.61 -13.85
N GLY A 71 -2.05 -19.40 -13.66
CA GLY A 71 -1.29 -19.98 -14.77
C GLY A 71 -0.47 -18.92 -15.49
N LEU A 72 0.43 -19.36 -16.39
CA LEU A 72 1.28 -18.45 -17.15
C LEU A 72 0.48 -17.44 -17.98
N LYS A 73 -0.64 -17.87 -18.58
CA LYS A 73 -1.52 -17.01 -19.37
C LYS A 73 -2.29 -15.98 -18.52
N GLY A 74 -2.74 -16.39 -17.32
CA GLY A 74 -3.41 -15.46 -16.42
C GLY A 74 -2.45 -14.44 -15.83
N LEU A 75 -1.23 -14.88 -15.49
CA LEU A 75 -0.16 -13.98 -15.07
C LEU A 75 0.23 -12.99 -16.18
N SER A 76 0.48 -13.46 -17.40
CA SER A 76 0.80 -12.54 -18.51
C SER A 76 -0.34 -11.58 -18.83
N GLY A 77 -1.60 -12.04 -18.75
CA GLY A 77 -2.77 -11.18 -18.87
C GLY A 77 -2.84 -10.10 -17.79
N LEU A 78 -2.55 -10.45 -16.54
CA LEU A 78 -2.48 -9.49 -15.43
C LEU A 78 -1.38 -8.44 -15.67
N LEU A 79 -0.19 -8.86 -16.06
CA LEU A 79 0.93 -7.96 -16.32
C LEU A 79 0.65 -7.02 -17.49
N ASN A 80 0.08 -7.52 -18.59
CA ASN A 80 -0.32 -6.70 -19.73
C ASN A 80 -1.43 -5.70 -19.35
N HIS A 81 -2.44 -6.14 -18.62
CA HIS A 81 -3.52 -5.27 -18.16
C HIS A 81 -3.03 -4.11 -17.28
N ALA A 82 -2.03 -4.39 -16.42
CA ALA A 82 -1.37 -3.40 -15.59
C ALA A 82 -0.51 -2.45 -16.45
N TYR A 83 0.24 -3.00 -17.41
CA TYR A 83 1.07 -2.24 -18.35
C TYR A 83 0.24 -1.24 -19.16
N ASP A 84 -0.91 -1.67 -19.70
CA ASP A 84 -1.85 -0.80 -20.43
C ASP A 84 -2.38 0.37 -19.58
N ARG A 85 -2.27 0.28 -18.25
CA ARG A 85 -2.65 1.32 -17.28
C ARG A 85 -1.46 2.12 -16.74
N GLY A 86 -0.27 1.92 -17.31
CA GLY A 86 0.95 2.61 -16.90
C GLY A 86 1.61 2.03 -15.65
N VAL A 87 1.28 0.79 -15.26
CA VAL A 87 1.95 0.05 -14.18
C VAL A 87 2.89 -0.98 -14.81
N TYR A 88 4.17 -0.62 -14.90
CA TYR A 88 5.20 -1.36 -15.63
C TYR A 88 6.38 -1.79 -14.77
N PHE A 89 6.30 -1.65 -13.44
CA PHE A 89 7.27 -2.18 -12.50
C PHE A 89 6.77 -3.51 -11.92
N TRP A 90 7.59 -4.55 -12.00
CA TRP A 90 7.23 -5.91 -11.56
C TRP A 90 8.30 -6.47 -10.64
N ASP A 91 7.85 -7.28 -9.67
CA ASP A 91 8.69 -7.99 -8.71
C ASP A 91 8.59 -9.51 -8.90
N SER A 92 9.73 -10.19 -8.78
CA SER A 92 9.88 -11.64 -8.98
C SER A 92 11.04 -12.18 -8.16
N ALA A 93 11.03 -13.48 -7.86
CA ALA A 93 12.12 -14.16 -7.18
C ALA A 93 12.15 -15.65 -7.57
N ASP A 94 13.31 -16.29 -7.42
CA ASP A 94 13.50 -17.72 -7.73
C ASP A 94 12.58 -18.65 -6.92
N GLN A 95 12.11 -18.19 -5.76
CA GLN A 95 11.23 -18.97 -4.89
C GLN A 95 9.74 -18.86 -5.26
N TYR A 96 9.35 -17.88 -6.06
CA TYR A 96 7.95 -17.58 -6.43
C TYR A 96 7.46 -18.40 -7.62
#